data_AF-A0A2G9YG81-F1
#
_entry.id   AF-A0A2G9YG81-F1
#
_cell.length_a   1.000
_cell.length_b   1.000
_cell.length_c   1.000
_cell.angle_alpha   90.00
_cell.angle_beta   90.00
_cell.angle_gamma   90.00
#
_symmetry.space_group_name_H-M   'P 1'
#
loop_
_entity.id
_entity.type
_entity.pdbx_description
1 polymer ?
#
loop_
_entity_poly.entity_id
_entity_poly.type
_entity_poly.pdbx_seq_one_letter_code
_entity_poly.pdbx_strand_id
1 'polypeptide(L)'
;MCNQKGVVFIEVIVAIAVIVVILVIYSASLRSLALNKKTRLMNLATSLTSEELEAIRTIPFASLTNRIDAPFVGIAYNKGNFKVKKDTGTSPPNVLNLSSSTNPTEPQIALLPGGSYDDFTYEVKANVLSDSPTGWRVGVYFRYKDSQNYYSLYFSQDKIIMNKVIDGIPTSLYSSSQTFSTNTWYTLKIVTNEDTLTPYLNDNPLTTAITDYAFSYGSLALLGSNSVHAHFDDITLTTGSTTTWNFDADTVGDVPQGWERFSLYDLPGGEGKLTIENYHDGIKKVQIEVIWEEEGKEKSVKFTTLVSEYGLNY
;
A
#
# COMPACT_ATOMS: atom_id res chain seq x y z
N MET A 1 -2.65 60.46 47.91
CA MET A 1 -3.01 60.20 46.50
C MET A 1 -1.73 60.06 45.69
N CYS A 2 -1.16 58.86 45.61
CA CYS A 2 0.13 58.64 44.98
C CYS A 2 0.03 57.50 43.96
N ASN A 3 0.45 57.79 42.73
CA ASN A 3 1.14 56.90 41.79
C ASN A 3 0.43 55.69 41.11
N GLN A 4 -0.84 55.77 40.74
CA GLN A 4 -1.45 54.74 39.87
C GLN A 4 -1.08 54.85 38.36
N LYS A 5 -0.57 55.99 37.88
CA LYS A 5 -0.30 56.17 36.43
C LYS A 5 1.00 55.51 35.93
N GLY A 6 2.02 55.37 36.78
CA GLY A 6 3.30 54.76 36.39
C GLY A 6 3.25 53.23 36.29
N VAL A 7 2.38 52.58 37.07
CA VAL A 7 2.22 51.11 37.09
C VAL A 7 1.47 50.61 35.85
N VAL A 8 0.52 51.39 35.32
CA VAL A 8 -0.23 51.01 34.10
C VAL A 8 0.66 51.08 32.86
N PHE A 9 1.61 52.03 32.80
CA PHE A 9 2.50 52.17 31.64
C PHE A 9 3.54 51.04 31.55
N ILE A 10 4.12 50.63 32.68
CA ILE A 10 5.08 49.51 32.71
C ILE A 10 4.38 48.19 32.34
N GLU A 11 3.13 48.00 32.77
CA GLU A 11 2.33 46.81 32.47
C GLU A 11 1.99 46.70 30.98
N VAL A 12 1.67 47.82 30.31
CA VAL A 12 1.43 47.85 28.86
C VAL A 12 2.70 47.49 28.07
N ILE A 13 3.87 48.01 28.47
CA ILE A 13 5.15 47.67 27.83
C ILE A 13 5.49 46.19 28.01
N VAL A 14 5.30 45.66 29.22
CA VAL A 14 5.51 44.24 29.50
C VAL A 14 4.55 43.38 28.69
N ALA A 15 3.27 43.75 28.58
CA ALA A 15 2.29 43.03 27.78
C ALA A 15 2.66 43.01 26.28
N ILE A 16 3.09 44.14 25.72
CA ILE A 16 3.57 44.22 24.33
C ILE A 16 4.81 43.36 24.14
N ALA A 17 5.78 43.41 25.05
CA ALA A 17 6.98 42.59 24.99
C ALA A 17 6.64 41.09 25.02
N VAL A 18 5.71 40.68 25.89
CA VAL A 18 5.23 39.29 25.95
C VAL A 18 4.53 38.89 24.64
N ILE A 19 3.68 39.74 24.07
CA ILE A 19 3.03 39.46 22.77
C ILE A 19 4.07 39.29 21.66
N VAL A 20 5.08 40.15 21.59
CA VAL A 20 6.15 40.05 20.59
C VAL A 20 6.94 38.74 20.77
N VAL A 21 7.28 38.38 22.01
CA VAL A 21 7.96 37.10 22.30
C VAL A 21 7.10 35.91 21.88
N ILE A 22 5.79 35.93 22.18
CA ILE A 22 4.86 34.88 21.76
C ILE A 22 4.78 34.80 20.23
N LEU A 23 4.71 35.93 19.53
CA LEU A 23 4.69 35.96 18.06
C LEU A 23 5.99 35.39 17.45
N VAL A 24 7.15 35.69 18.05
CA VAL A 24 8.44 35.14 17.62
C VAL A 24 8.46 33.61 17.84
N ILE A 25 8.06 33.14 19.03
CA ILE A 25 7.99 31.69 19.33
C ILE A 25 7.00 30.99 18.39
N TYR A 26 5.84 31.59 18.16
CA TYR A 26 4.83 31.07 17.23
C TYR A 26 5.37 30.97 15.81
N SER A 27 6.05 32.02 15.32
CA SER A 27 6.67 32.02 13.99
C SER A 27 7.80 30.98 13.86
N ALA A 28 8.61 30.80 14.90
CA ALA A 28 9.65 29.77 14.95
C ALA A 28 9.04 28.36 14.96
N SER A 29 7.94 28.17 15.68
CA SER A 29 7.21 26.89 15.75
C SER A 29 6.60 26.52 14.39
N LEU A 30 5.98 27.48 13.69
CA LEU A 30 5.48 27.26 12.33
C LEU A 30 6.59 26.88 11.35
N ARG A 31 7.74 27.54 11.43
CA ARG A 31 8.92 27.21 10.62
C ARG A 31 9.47 25.82 10.93
N SER A 32 9.51 25.44 12.20
CA SER A 32 9.95 24.11 12.63
C SER A 32 9.02 23.02 12.10
N LEU A 33 7.70 23.22 12.15
CA LEU A 33 6.72 22.30 11.58
C LEU A 33 6.90 22.14 10.06
N ALA A 34 7.07 23.24 9.34
CA ALA A 34 7.33 23.21 7.90
C ALA A 34 8.62 22.46 7.57
N LEU A 35 9.71 22.71 8.31
CA LEU A 35 10.99 22.02 8.14
C LEU A 35 10.86 20.52 8.43
N ASN A 36 10.19 20.15 9.52
CA ASN A 36 9.97 18.75 9.88
C ASN A 36 9.17 18.01 8.81
N LYS A 37 8.12 18.64 8.27
CA LYS A 37 7.34 18.08 7.15
C LYS A 37 8.24 17.84 5.94
N LYS A 38 9.03 18.83 5.55
CA LYS A 38 9.96 18.74 4.42
C LYS A 38 10.99 17.62 4.61
N THR A 39 11.64 17.55 5.77
CA THR A 39 12.60 16.50 6.10
C THR A 39 11.95 15.12 6.07
N ARG A 40 10.73 14.98 6.59
CA ARG A 40 9.97 13.72 6.53
C ARG A 40 9.72 13.28 5.08
N LEU A 41 9.24 14.17 4.22
CA LEU A 41 8.97 13.86 2.80
C LEU A 41 10.26 13.48 2.07
N MET A 42 11.35 14.23 2.30
CA MET A 42 12.66 13.92 1.71
C MET A 42 13.19 12.56 2.16
N ASN A 43 13.12 12.25 3.45
CA ASN A 43 13.58 10.96 3.99
C ASN A 43 12.76 9.81 3.42
N LEU A 44 11.44 10.00 3.28
CA LEU A 44 10.54 9.02 2.68
C LEU A 44 10.87 8.78 1.20
N ALA A 45 10.99 9.84 0.40
CA ALA A 45 11.37 9.72 -1.01
C ALA A 45 12.73 9.01 -1.15
N THR A 46 13.70 9.36 -0.31
CA THR A 46 15.02 8.69 -0.30
C THR A 46 14.91 7.21 0.07
N SER A 47 14.15 6.84 1.10
CA SER A 47 14.01 5.44 1.49
C SER A 47 13.34 4.61 0.39
N LEU A 48 12.32 5.17 -0.28
CA LEU A 48 11.66 4.51 -1.42
C LEU A 48 12.62 4.28 -2.59
N THR A 49 13.45 5.27 -2.94
CA THR A 49 14.47 5.08 -3.99
C THR A 49 15.49 4.01 -3.64
N SER A 50 15.88 3.91 -2.36
CA SER A 50 16.83 2.90 -1.90
C SER A 50 16.21 1.51 -1.86
N GLU A 51 14.96 1.40 -1.40
CA GLU A 51 14.21 0.13 -1.45
C GLU A 51 14.10 -0.38 -2.89
N GLU A 52 13.86 0.52 -3.85
CA GLU A 52 13.67 0.14 -5.25
C GLU A 52 15.00 -0.33 -5.86
N LEU A 53 16.08 0.35 -5.49
CA LEU A 53 17.41 -0.06 -5.89
C LEU A 53 17.75 -1.46 -5.37
N GLU A 54 17.46 -1.73 -4.10
CA GLU A 54 17.68 -3.05 -3.51
C GLU A 54 16.79 -4.11 -4.18
N ALA A 55 15.53 -3.80 -4.48
CA ALA A 55 14.66 -4.70 -5.23
C ALA A 55 15.25 -5.05 -6.60
N ILE A 56 15.69 -4.05 -7.36
CA ILE A 56 16.32 -4.23 -8.69
C ILE A 56 17.59 -5.07 -8.59
N ARG A 57 18.38 -4.93 -7.52
CA ARG A 57 19.61 -5.73 -7.31
C ARG A 57 19.34 -7.21 -7.12
N THR A 58 18.14 -7.60 -6.70
CA THR A 58 17.76 -9.02 -6.58
C THR A 58 17.30 -9.64 -7.90
N ILE A 59 17.01 -8.83 -8.91
CA ILE A 59 16.54 -9.29 -10.22
C ILE A 59 17.77 -9.73 -11.05
N PRO A 60 17.77 -10.95 -11.63
CA PRO A 60 18.83 -11.39 -12.52
C PRO A 60 19.04 -10.41 -13.67
N PHE A 61 20.30 -10.17 -14.06
CA PHE A 61 20.63 -9.19 -15.09
C PHE A 61 19.87 -9.40 -16.41
N ALA A 62 19.69 -10.67 -16.82
CA ALA A 62 18.95 -11.04 -18.02
C ALA A 62 17.45 -10.64 -17.98
N SER A 63 16.88 -10.50 -16.78
CA SER A 63 15.49 -10.10 -16.55
C SER A 63 15.31 -8.58 -16.40
N LEU A 64 16.39 -7.80 -16.34
CA LEU A 64 16.35 -6.33 -16.33
C LEU A 64 16.07 -5.80 -17.74
N THR A 65 14.80 -5.87 -18.16
CA THR A 65 14.36 -5.37 -19.47
C THR A 65 14.42 -3.84 -19.53
N ASN A 66 14.48 -3.28 -20.75
CA ASN A 66 14.50 -1.84 -20.92
C ASN A 66 13.16 -1.23 -20.49
N ARG A 67 13.22 -0.13 -19.75
CA ARG A 67 12.07 0.59 -19.18
C ARG A 67 12.33 2.10 -19.33
N ILE A 68 11.28 2.87 -19.61
CA ILE A 68 11.36 4.33 -19.71
C ILE A 68 10.24 4.91 -18.86
N ASP A 69 10.61 5.62 -17.80
CA ASP A 69 9.71 6.26 -16.84
C ASP A 69 8.57 5.35 -16.38
N ALA A 70 8.87 4.06 -16.24
CA ALA A 70 7.89 3.04 -15.91
C ALA A 70 7.66 2.99 -14.39
N PRO A 71 6.55 2.39 -13.91
CA PRO A 71 6.38 2.14 -12.50
C PRO A 71 7.53 1.32 -11.92
N PHE A 72 7.76 1.52 -10.63
CA PHE A 72 8.67 0.72 -9.80
C PHE A 72 8.36 -0.78 -9.88
N VAL A 73 9.40 -1.59 -9.75
CA VAL A 73 9.39 -3.04 -9.88
C VAL A 73 9.80 -3.64 -8.54
N GLY A 74 9.03 -4.61 -8.08
CA GLY A 74 9.33 -5.32 -6.83
C GLY A 74 9.03 -4.54 -5.54
N ILE A 75 8.52 -3.30 -5.62
CA ILE A 75 7.90 -2.66 -4.45
C ILE A 75 6.39 -2.69 -4.52
N ALA A 76 5.81 -3.22 -3.46
CA ALA A 76 4.40 -3.19 -3.17
C ALA A 76 4.04 -1.98 -2.28
N TYR A 77 2.94 -1.31 -2.60
CA TYR A 77 2.42 -0.18 -1.84
C TYR A 77 0.95 -0.35 -1.46
N ASN A 78 0.58 0.20 -0.31
CA ASN A 78 -0.82 0.46 -0.01
C ASN A 78 -1.39 1.49 -0.98
N LYS A 79 -2.64 1.30 -1.40
CA LYS A 79 -3.39 2.21 -2.27
C LYS A 79 -4.84 2.30 -1.79
N GLY A 80 -5.40 3.51 -1.74
CA GLY A 80 -6.82 3.71 -1.42
C GLY A 80 -7.11 3.94 0.06
N ASN A 81 -8.39 4.05 0.40
CA ASN A 81 -8.83 4.48 1.72
C ASN A 81 -9.35 3.30 2.55
N PHE A 82 -8.44 2.67 3.28
CA PHE A 82 -8.72 1.62 4.25
C PHE A 82 -8.68 2.21 5.67
N LYS A 83 -9.79 2.11 6.40
CA LYS A 83 -9.90 2.65 7.76
C LYS A 83 -10.73 1.75 8.65
N VAL A 84 -10.38 1.69 9.92
CA VAL A 84 -11.17 0.99 10.92
C VAL A 84 -12.51 1.69 11.09
N LYS A 85 -13.59 0.92 11.12
CA LYS A 85 -14.95 1.42 11.26
C LYS A 85 -15.71 0.55 12.25
N LYS A 86 -16.53 1.19 13.08
CA LYS A 86 -17.45 0.48 13.97
C LYS A 86 -18.53 -0.22 13.14
N ASP A 87 -18.66 -1.53 13.29
CA ASP A 87 -19.67 -2.36 12.62
C ASP A 87 -19.86 -3.65 13.44
N THR A 88 -20.98 -4.34 13.27
CA THR A 88 -21.21 -5.63 13.96
C THR A 88 -20.47 -6.79 13.31
N GLY A 89 -19.96 -6.61 12.09
CA GLY A 89 -18.92 -7.45 11.49
C GLY A 89 -19.21 -8.95 11.47
N THR A 90 -18.13 -9.71 11.43
CA THR A 90 -18.09 -11.12 11.82
C THR A 90 -17.53 -11.28 13.24
N SER A 91 -16.67 -10.35 13.66
CA SER A 91 -16.31 -10.08 15.04
C SER A 91 -16.59 -8.59 15.36
N PRO A 92 -17.38 -8.29 16.40
CA PRO A 92 -17.63 -6.92 16.83
C PRO A 92 -16.58 -6.44 17.85
N PRO A 93 -16.31 -5.12 17.94
CA PRO A 93 -17.15 -4.03 17.42
C PRO A 93 -16.66 -3.36 16.13
N ASN A 94 -15.57 -3.83 15.50
CA ASN A 94 -14.95 -3.12 14.39
C ASN A 94 -14.72 -4.01 13.16
N VAL A 95 -14.57 -3.35 12.02
CA VAL A 95 -14.14 -3.96 10.75
C VAL A 95 -13.15 -3.03 10.06
N LEU A 96 -12.37 -3.55 9.11
CA LEU A 96 -11.61 -2.74 8.19
C LEU A 96 -12.49 -2.32 7.00
N ASN A 97 -12.85 -1.04 6.95
CA ASN A 97 -13.68 -0.46 5.90
C ASN A 97 -12.82 0.05 4.74
N LEU A 98 -13.16 -0.40 3.54
CA LEU A 98 -12.73 0.15 2.27
C LEU A 98 -13.81 1.07 1.70
N SER A 99 -13.49 2.34 1.46
CA SER A 99 -14.36 3.29 0.76
C SER A 99 -13.91 3.56 -0.67
N SER A 100 -14.75 4.21 -1.47
CA SER A 100 -14.48 4.61 -2.86
C SER A 100 -13.09 5.17 -3.10
N SER A 101 -12.47 4.77 -4.21
CA SER A 101 -11.24 5.36 -4.74
C SER A 101 -11.49 6.75 -5.32
N THR A 102 -10.51 7.65 -5.20
CA THR A 102 -10.46 8.92 -5.95
C THR A 102 -10.08 8.70 -7.42
N ASN A 103 -9.50 7.55 -7.76
CA ASN A 103 -9.21 7.13 -9.13
C ASN A 103 -9.86 5.75 -9.40
N PRO A 104 -11.02 5.70 -10.07
CA PRO A 104 -11.83 4.48 -10.20
C PRO A 104 -11.19 3.38 -11.06
N THR A 105 -10.16 3.70 -11.84
CA THR A 105 -9.47 2.74 -12.71
C THR A 105 -8.34 1.98 -12.02
N GLU A 106 -7.88 2.46 -10.87
CA GLU A 106 -6.80 1.83 -10.11
C GLU A 106 -7.36 0.93 -9.00
N PRO A 107 -6.75 -0.25 -8.75
CA PRO A 107 -7.10 -1.07 -7.60
C PRO A 107 -6.67 -0.40 -6.29
N GLN A 108 -7.50 -0.59 -5.26
CA GLN A 108 -7.17 -0.26 -3.87
C GLN A 108 -6.58 -1.51 -3.21
N ILE A 109 -5.46 -1.33 -2.53
CA ILE A 109 -4.61 -2.40 -2.01
C ILE A 109 -4.24 -2.08 -0.56
N ALA A 110 -4.45 -3.02 0.35
CA ALA A 110 -3.89 -2.94 1.70
C ALA A 110 -3.02 -4.17 1.95
N LEU A 111 -1.71 -3.96 1.97
CA LEU A 111 -0.71 -4.99 2.23
C LEU A 111 -0.82 -5.46 3.67
N LEU A 112 -0.72 -6.76 3.84
CA LEU A 112 -0.64 -7.36 5.17
C LEU A 112 0.69 -6.98 5.83
N PRO A 113 0.70 -6.85 7.17
CA PRO A 113 1.95 -6.73 7.92
C PRO A 113 2.85 -7.96 7.72
N GLY A 114 4.16 -7.78 7.87
CA GLY A 114 5.14 -8.88 7.95
C GLY A 114 5.83 -9.26 6.63
N GLY A 115 5.55 -8.59 5.51
CA GLY A 115 6.41 -8.62 4.32
C GLY A 115 6.05 -9.70 3.30
N SER A 116 7.06 -10.47 2.85
CA SER A 116 6.91 -11.48 1.79
C SER A 116 6.82 -12.89 2.33
N TYR A 117 5.99 -13.71 1.69
CA TYR A 117 5.66 -15.07 2.11
C TYR A 117 5.70 -16.03 0.91
N ASP A 118 6.12 -17.26 1.15
CA ASP A 118 6.17 -18.37 0.20
C ASP A 118 4.98 -19.32 0.38
N ASP A 119 4.99 -20.09 1.47
CA ASP A 119 4.01 -21.11 1.84
C ASP A 119 3.16 -20.61 3.00
N PHE A 120 1.85 -20.56 2.76
CA PHE A 120 0.91 -19.99 3.70
C PHE A 120 -0.51 -20.52 3.52
N THR A 121 -1.30 -20.40 4.58
CA THR A 121 -2.75 -20.30 4.49
C THR A 121 -3.15 -18.87 4.80
N TYR A 122 -3.81 -18.22 3.84
CA TYR A 122 -4.29 -16.85 3.95
C TYR A 122 -5.80 -16.82 3.77
N GLU A 123 -6.52 -16.42 4.81
CA GLU A 123 -7.98 -16.37 4.84
C GLU A 123 -8.48 -14.96 5.19
N VAL A 124 -9.55 -14.54 4.52
CA VAL A 124 -10.15 -13.20 4.67
C VAL A 124 -11.67 -13.34 4.59
N LYS A 125 -12.38 -12.71 5.53
CA LYS A 125 -13.81 -12.48 5.38
C LYS A 125 -14.04 -11.12 4.75
N ALA A 126 -14.87 -11.08 3.72
CA ALA A 126 -15.18 -9.87 2.97
C ALA A 126 -16.69 -9.72 2.76
N ASN A 127 -17.18 -8.49 2.88
CA ASN A 127 -18.57 -8.12 2.64
C ASN A 127 -18.61 -6.87 1.77
N VAL A 128 -19.27 -6.97 0.62
CA VAL A 128 -19.47 -5.83 -0.29
C VAL A 128 -20.75 -5.10 0.06
N LEU A 129 -20.66 -3.80 0.28
CA LEU A 129 -21.81 -2.98 0.66
C LEU A 129 -22.76 -2.74 -0.51
N SER A 130 -24.05 -2.61 -0.24
CA SER A 130 -25.10 -2.46 -1.25
C SER A 130 -25.02 -1.19 -2.10
N ASP A 131 -24.29 -0.18 -1.64
CA ASP A 131 -24.03 1.07 -2.36
C ASP A 131 -22.79 0.99 -3.28
N SER A 132 -22.15 -0.17 -3.39
CA SER A 132 -21.01 -0.38 -4.28
C SER A 132 -21.38 -0.21 -5.77
N PRO A 133 -20.53 0.43 -6.59
CA PRO A 133 -20.74 0.56 -8.02
C PRO A 133 -20.81 -0.78 -8.76
N THR A 134 -21.59 -0.85 -9.83
CA THR A 134 -21.67 -2.04 -10.70
C THR A 134 -20.29 -2.45 -11.22
N GLY A 135 -20.04 -3.76 -11.25
CA GLY A 135 -18.76 -4.31 -11.69
C GLY A 135 -17.68 -4.30 -10.61
N TRP A 136 -18.04 -3.99 -9.36
CA TRP A 136 -17.17 -4.10 -8.19
C TRP A 136 -16.42 -5.44 -8.15
N ARG A 137 -15.21 -5.40 -7.60
CA ARG A 137 -14.39 -6.60 -7.33
C ARG A 137 -13.79 -6.47 -5.95
N VAL A 138 -13.83 -7.55 -5.18
CA VAL A 138 -13.20 -7.61 -3.87
C VAL A 138 -12.48 -8.95 -3.73
N GLY A 139 -11.34 -8.95 -3.06
CA GLY A 139 -10.60 -10.18 -2.82
C GLY A 139 -9.23 -9.95 -2.22
N VAL A 140 -8.28 -10.75 -2.69
CA VAL A 140 -6.91 -10.77 -2.18
C VAL A 140 -5.88 -10.83 -3.30
N TYR A 141 -4.73 -10.22 -3.06
CA TYR A 141 -3.49 -10.53 -3.76
C TYR A 141 -2.61 -11.43 -2.89
N PHE A 142 -1.87 -12.31 -3.55
CA PHE A 142 -0.90 -13.16 -2.89
C PHE A 142 0.32 -13.40 -3.79
N ARG A 143 1.47 -13.65 -3.17
CA ARG A 143 2.79 -13.59 -3.81
C ARG A 143 2.94 -12.31 -4.68
N TYR A 144 2.40 -11.21 -4.17
CA TYR A 144 2.37 -9.91 -4.83
C TYR A 144 3.76 -9.27 -4.79
N LYS A 145 4.37 -9.04 -5.95
CA LYS A 145 5.66 -8.36 -6.07
C LYS A 145 5.48 -6.86 -6.28
N ASP A 146 4.64 -6.53 -7.25
CA ASP A 146 4.33 -5.16 -7.67
C ASP A 146 3.00 -5.15 -8.44
N SER A 147 2.60 -4.00 -8.99
CA SER A 147 1.32 -3.84 -9.69
C SER A 147 1.25 -4.55 -11.06
N GLN A 148 2.32 -5.22 -11.48
CA GLN A 148 2.40 -5.94 -12.75
C GLN A 148 2.68 -7.44 -12.57
N ASN A 149 3.12 -7.87 -11.39
CA ASN A 149 3.55 -9.23 -11.11
C ASN A 149 2.94 -9.76 -9.81
N TYR A 150 1.87 -10.56 -9.92
CA TYR A 150 1.14 -11.08 -8.76
C TYR A 150 0.19 -12.22 -9.14
N TYR A 151 -0.28 -12.95 -8.11
CA TYR A 151 -1.53 -13.68 -8.21
C TYR A 151 -2.67 -12.94 -7.49
N SER A 152 -3.91 -13.19 -7.95
CA SER A 152 -5.13 -12.63 -7.37
C SER A 152 -6.19 -13.71 -7.23
N LEU A 153 -7.00 -13.62 -6.18
CA LEU A 153 -8.30 -14.29 -6.06
C LEU A 153 -9.32 -13.23 -5.69
N TYR A 154 -10.33 -13.03 -6.52
CA TYR A 154 -11.40 -12.08 -6.24
C TYR A 154 -12.75 -12.60 -6.72
N PHE A 155 -13.81 -12.09 -6.11
CA PHE A 155 -15.17 -12.25 -6.60
C PHE A 155 -15.76 -10.91 -7.02
N SER A 156 -16.68 -10.99 -7.98
CA SER A 156 -17.61 -9.92 -8.37
C SER A 156 -19.04 -10.44 -8.26
N GLN A 157 -20.03 -9.66 -8.69
CA GLN A 157 -21.45 -9.99 -8.56
C GLN A 157 -21.84 -11.39 -9.10
N ASP A 158 -21.17 -11.88 -10.14
CA ASP A 158 -21.56 -13.03 -10.95
C ASP A 158 -20.47 -14.10 -11.15
N LYS A 159 -19.30 -13.92 -10.53
CA LYS A 159 -18.17 -14.84 -10.69
C LYS A 159 -17.12 -14.70 -9.61
N ILE A 160 -16.32 -15.75 -9.50
CA ILE A 160 -15.05 -15.77 -8.76
C ILE A 160 -13.93 -16.18 -9.71
N ILE A 161 -12.82 -15.46 -9.67
CA ILE A 161 -11.70 -15.65 -10.60
C ILE A 161 -10.39 -15.65 -9.82
N MET A 162 -9.52 -16.60 -10.17
CA MET A 162 -8.12 -16.59 -9.79
C MET A 162 -7.27 -16.31 -11.03
N ASN A 163 -6.43 -15.29 -10.97
CA ASN A 163 -5.51 -14.94 -12.07
C ASN A 163 -4.06 -14.96 -11.60
N LYS A 164 -3.16 -15.21 -12.55
CA LYS A 164 -1.79 -14.70 -12.50
C LYS A 164 -1.65 -13.49 -13.40
N VAL A 165 -0.80 -12.56 -13.02
CA VAL A 165 -0.42 -11.40 -13.83
C VAL A 165 1.09 -11.37 -13.91
N ILE A 166 1.64 -11.38 -15.12
CA ILE A 166 3.08 -11.28 -15.40
C ILE A 166 3.25 -10.10 -16.35
N ASP A 167 4.10 -9.14 -16.00
CA ASP A 167 4.30 -7.91 -16.76
C ASP A 167 3.00 -7.20 -17.15
N GLY A 168 2.02 -7.20 -16.24
CA GLY A 168 0.72 -6.57 -16.43
C GLY A 168 -0.27 -7.38 -17.28
N ILE A 169 0.13 -8.55 -17.79
CA ILE A 169 -0.72 -9.40 -18.63
C ILE A 169 -1.43 -10.45 -17.77
N PRO A 170 -2.78 -10.37 -17.63
CA PRO A 170 -3.52 -11.33 -16.84
C PRO A 170 -3.72 -12.66 -17.59
N THR A 171 -3.58 -13.77 -16.88
CA THR A 171 -3.95 -15.12 -17.29
C THR A 171 -4.84 -15.73 -16.23
N SER A 172 -6.05 -16.17 -16.61
CA SER A 172 -6.97 -16.86 -15.70
C SER A 172 -6.46 -18.26 -15.40
N LEU A 173 -6.24 -18.57 -14.12
CA LEU A 173 -5.92 -19.90 -13.62
C LEU A 173 -7.18 -20.68 -13.25
N TYR A 174 -8.20 -19.97 -12.76
CA TYR A 174 -9.51 -20.53 -12.45
C TYR A 174 -10.59 -19.46 -12.62
N SER A 175 -11.77 -19.88 -13.08
CA SER A 175 -12.96 -19.04 -13.16
C SER A 175 -14.20 -19.90 -12.96
N SER A 176 -15.15 -19.40 -12.19
CA SER A 176 -16.46 -20.03 -12.01
C SER A 176 -17.55 -18.97 -11.92
N SER A 177 -18.68 -19.24 -12.58
CA SER A 177 -19.89 -18.41 -12.50
C SER A 177 -20.64 -18.73 -11.22
N GLN A 178 -20.77 -17.73 -10.35
CA GLN A 178 -21.48 -17.83 -9.08
C GLN A 178 -22.00 -16.45 -8.67
N THR A 179 -23.22 -16.39 -8.14
CA THR A 179 -23.79 -15.12 -7.69
C THR A 179 -23.33 -14.76 -6.29
N PHE A 180 -22.90 -13.51 -6.12
CA PHE A 180 -22.52 -12.92 -4.85
C PHE A 180 -23.44 -11.73 -4.55
N SER A 181 -24.10 -11.78 -3.39
CA SER A 181 -24.99 -10.73 -2.92
C SER A 181 -24.22 -9.69 -2.10
N THR A 182 -24.62 -8.43 -2.20
CA THR A 182 -24.12 -7.39 -1.29
C THR A 182 -24.66 -7.60 0.13
N ASN A 183 -24.04 -6.95 1.12
CA ASN A 183 -24.33 -7.07 2.54
C ASN A 183 -24.27 -8.53 3.05
N THR A 184 -23.46 -9.37 2.40
CA THR A 184 -23.25 -10.77 2.76
C THR A 184 -21.76 -11.03 2.94
N TRP A 185 -21.41 -11.70 4.04
CA TRP A 185 -20.03 -12.10 4.32
C TRP A 185 -19.68 -13.38 3.56
N TYR A 186 -18.57 -13.33 2.83
CA TYR A 186 -17.96 -14.47 2.16
C TYR A 186 -16.53 -14.67 2.68
N THR A 187 -16.11 -15.92 2.82
CA THR A 187 -14.75 -16.26 3.26
C THR A 187 -13.93 -16.71 2.06
N LEU A 188 -12.91 -15.93 1.70
CA LEU A 188 -11.90 -16.33 0.72
C LEU A 188 -10.71 -16.93 1.45
N LYS A 189 -10.18 -18.05 0.94
CA LYS A 189 -8.94 -18.63 1.46
C LYS A 189 -8.06 -19.14 0.34
N ILE A 190 -6.76 -18.85 0.43
CA ILE A 190 -5.72 -19.39 -0.43
C ILE A 190 -4.74 -20.20 0.42
N VAL A 191 -4.51 -21.45 0.01
CA VAL A 191 -3.44 -22.29 0.55
C VAL A 191 -2.35 -22.43 -0.52
N THR A 192 -1.11 -22.08 -0.16
CA THR A 192 0.08 -22.29 -0.98
C THR A 192 1.01 -23.30 -0.33
N ASN A 193 1.56 -24.20 -1.14
CA ASN A 193 2.63 -25.12 -0.76
C ASN A 193 3.51 -25.36 -1.99
N GLU A 194 4.72 -24.82 -1.96
CA GLU A 194 5.62 -24.72 -3.11
C GLU A 194 4.91 -24.08 -4.31
N ASP A 195 4.80 -24.78 -5.44
CA ASP A 195 4.14 -24.28 -6.66
C ASP A 195 2.65 -24.64 -6.72
N THR A 196 2.10 -25.21 -5.63
CA THR A 196 0.69 -25.60 -5.55
C THR A 196 -0.16 -24.51 -4.93
N LEU A 197 -1.23 -24.13 -5.61
CA LEU A 197 -2.18 -23.10 -5.23
C LEU A 197 -3.58 -23.72 -5.13
N THR A 198 -4.22 -23.62 -3.96
CA THR A 198 -5.59 -24.12 -3.76
C THR A 198 -6.50 -23.01 -3.24
N PRO A 199 -7.42 -22.48 -4.08
CA PRO A 199 -8.37 -21.47 -3.66
C PRO A 199 -9.64 -22.09 -3.07
N TYR A 200 -10.19 -21.43 -2.05
CA TYR A 200 -11.38 -21.83 -1.31
C TYR A 200 -12.38 -20.68 -1.23
N LEU A 201 -13.66 -21.03 -1.19
CA LEU A 201 -14.77 -20.13 -0.87
C LEU A 201 -15.64 -20.78 0.20
N ASN A 202 -15.87 -20.07 1.31
CA ASN A 202 -16.65 -20.56 2.44
C ASN A 202 -16.20 -21.96 2.87
N ASP A 203 -14.89 -22.12 3.09
CA ASP A 203 -14.20 -23.37 3.47
C ASP A 203 -14.25 -24.52 2.46
N ASN A 204 -14.90 -24.35 1.31
CA ASN A 204 -14.95 -25.36 0.26
C ASN A 204 -13.91 -25.06 -0.82
N PRO A 205 -13.08 -26.04 -1.24
CA PRO A 205 -12.14 -25.83 -2.34
C PRO A 205 -12.90 -25.55 -3.64
N LEU A 206 -12.51 -24.50 -4.35
CA LEU A 206 -13.15 -24.09 -5.61
C LEU A 206 -12.75 -25.01 -6.78
N THR A 207 -11.58 -25.63 -6.67
CA THR A 207 -11.00 -26.55 -7.66
C THR A 207 -10.03 -27.50 -6.97
N THR A 208 -9.61 -28.55 -7.67
CA THR A 208 -8.37 -29.26 -7.32
C THR A 208 -7.19 -28.29 -7.34
N ALA A 209 -6.15 -28.60 -6.57
CA ALA A 209 -4.86 -27.92 -6.56
C ALA A 209 -4.38 -27.55 -7.98
N ILE A 210 -4.01 -26.28 -8.17
CA ILE A 210 -3.42 -25.73 -9.39
C ILE A 210 -1.91 -25.69 -9.19
N THR A 211 -1.13 -26.21 -10.16
CA THR A 211 0.32 -26.06 -10.16
C THR A 211 0.73 -24.90 -11.06
N ASP A 212 1.40 -23.88 -10.51
CA ASP A 212 1.92 -22.74 -11.28
C ASP A 212 3.26 -22.23 -10.70
N TYR A 213 4.23 -22.00 -11.58
CA TYR A 213 5.62 -21.69 -11.24
C TYR A 213 5.97 -20.20 -11.40
N ALA A 214 5.00 -19.32 -11.69
CA ALA A 214 5.31 -17.93 -12.03
C ALA A 214 5.93 -17.17 -10.85
N PHE A 215 5.39 -17.35 -9.65
CA PHE A 215 5.88 -16.70 -8.43
C PHE A 215 5.92 -17.71 -7.27
N SER A 216 7.06 -17.81 -6.60
CA SER A 216 7.27 -18.68 -5.42
C SER A 216 7.10 -17.94 -4.09
N TYR A 217 7.18 -16.61 -4.08
CA TYR A 217 6.99 -15.80 -2.87
C TYR A 217 6.53 -14.38 -3.20
N GLY A 218 6.02 -13.65 -2.22
CA GLY A 218 5.74 -12.21 -2.32
C GLY A 218 4.80 -11.73 -1.24
N SER A 219 4.40 -10.47 -1.29
CA SER A 219 3.51 -9.89 -0.29
C SER A 219 2.09 -10.45 -0.39
N LEU A 220 1.32 -10.29 0.68
CA LEU A 220 -0.12 -10.54 0.71
C LEU A 220 -0.85 -9.21 0.81
N ALA A 221 -2.01 -9.10 0.18
CA ALA A 221 -2.81 -7.88 0.28
C ALA A 221 -4.31 -8.15 0.21
N LEU A 222 -5.08 -7.23 0.75
CA LEU A 222 -6.49 -7.04 0.44
C LEU A 222 -6.63 -6.26 -0.87
N LEU A 223 -7.66 -6.59 -1.63
CA LEU A 223 -7.96 -5.99 -2.93
C LEU A 223 -9.40 -5.47 -2.95
N GLY A 224 -9.55 -4.23 -3.41
CA GLY A 224 -10.81 -3.74 -3.97
C GLY A 224 -10.58 -3.06 -5.32
N SER A 225 -11.51 -3.18 -6.27
CA SER A 225 -11.42 -2.50 -7.56
C SER A 225 -12.77 -1.97 -8.01
N ASN A 226 -12.75 -1.07 -9.00
CA ASN A 226 -13.93 -0.39 -9.53
C ASN A 226 -14.69 0.38 -8.45
N SER A 227 -13.94 1.06 -7.57
CA SER A 227 -14.45 1.85 -6.45
C SER A 227 -15.42 1.11 -5.53
N VAL A 228 -15.18 -0.19 -5.30
CA VAL A 228 -15.98 -1.01 -4.38
C VAL A 228 -16.01 -0.42 -2.96
N HIS A 229 -17.16 -0.53 -2.31
CA HIS A 229 -17.29 -0.29 -0.87
C HIS A 229 -17.37 -1.65 -0.17
N ALA A 230 -16.44 -1.93 0.73
CA ALA A 230 -16.39 -3.25 1.36
C ALA A 230 -15.94 -3.16 2.82
N HIS A 231 -16.35 -4.15 3.60
CA HIS A 231 -15.78 -4.44 4.91
C HIS A 231 -14.95 -5.72 4.82
N PHE A 232 -13.80 -5.71 5.49
CA PHE A 232 -12.95 -6.87 5.71
C PHE A 232 -12.84 -7.15 7.20
N ASP A 233 -12.79 -8.42 7.58
CA ASP A 233 -12.76 -8.85 8.97
C ASP A 233 -12.15 -10.26 9.11
N ASP A 234 -11.81 -10.65 10.33
CA ASP A 234 -11.25 -11.95 10.72
C ASP A 234 -10.17 -12.47 9.75
N ILE A 235 -9.20 -11.62 9.44
CA ILE A 235 -8.11 -12.00 8.54
C ILE A 235 -7.16 -12.93 9.28
N THR A 236 -6.82 -14.08 8.70
CA THR A 236 -5.84 -14.99 9.28
C THR A 236 -4.74 -15.33 8.29
N LEU A 237 -3.50 -15.36 8.81
CA LEU A 237 -2.33 -15.81 8.08
C LEU A 237 -1.61 -16.89 8.88
N THR A 238 -1.36 -18.04 8.26
CA THR A 238 -0.62 -19.14 8.86
C THR A 238 0.56 -19.55 7.96
N THR A 239 1.79 -19.31 8.43
CA THR A 239 3.06 -19.72 7.77
C THR A 239 3.89 -20.67 8.65
N GLY A 240 3.34 -21.05 9.81
CA GLY A 240 3.96 -21.85 10.87
C GLY A 240 3.41 -21.48 12.24
N SER A 241 3.03 -20.22 12.42
CA SER A 241 2.14 -19.73 13.47
C SER A 241 1.00 -18.94 12.84
N THR A 242 -0.11 -18.79 13.55
CA THR A 242 -1.28 -18.04 13.07
C THR A 242 -1.27 -16.63 13.62
N THR A 243 -1.34 -15.65 12.72
CA THR A 243 -1.60 -14.25 13.04
C THR A 243 -3.03 -13.91 12.61
N THR A 244 -3.73 -13.11 13.42
CA THR A 244 -5.12 -12.73 13.16
C THR A 244 -5.32 -11.23 13.30
N TRP A 245 -6.12 -10.65 12.41
CA TRP A 245 -6.55 -9.26 12.46
C TRP A 245 -8.08 -9.19 12.38
N ASN A 246 -8.71 -8.85 13.50
CA ASN A 246 -10.14 -8.59 13.65
C ASN A 246 -10.47 -7.10 13.86
N PHE A 247 -9.45 -6.24 14.00
CA PHE A 247 -9.58 -4.79 14.10
C PHE A 247 -10.32 -4.23 15.34
N ASP A 248 -10.77 -5.10 16.25
CA ASP A 248 -11.56 -4.74 17.44
C ASP A 248 -10.81 -3.88 18.45
N ALA A 249 -9.48 -3.99 18.47
CA ALA A 249 -8.62 -3.19 19.35
C ALA A 249 -8.11 -1.90 18.70
N ASP A 250 -8.37 -1.69 17.41
CA ASP A 250 -7.86 -0.54 16.66
C ASP A 250 -8.77 0.71 16.82
N THR A 251 -8.17 1.88 16.62
CA THR A 251 -8.87 3.17 16.70
C THR A 251 -9.74 3.39 15.46
N VAL A 252 -11.04 3.60 15.67
CA VAL A 252 -12.00 3.94 14.60
C VAL A 252 -11.60 5.23 13.88
N GLY A 253 -11.56 5.18 12.55
CA GLY A 253 -11.22 6.31 11.67
C GLY A 253 -9.77 6.33 11.19
N ASP A 254 -8.91 5.49 11.79
CA ASP A 254 -7.50 5.37 11.47
C ASP A 254 -7.21 4.11 10.63
N VAL A 255 -6.01 4.04 10.05
CA VAL A 255 -5.49 2.80 9.47
C VAL A 255 -5.15 1.85 10.64
N PRO A 256 -5.40 0.52 10.53
CA PRO A 256 -5.04 -0.41 11.59
C PRO A 256 -3.56 -0.35 11.97
N GLN A 257 -3.26 -0.58 13.24
CA GLN A 257 -1.88 -0.55 13.72
C GLN A 257 -1.04 -1.60 12.99
N GLY A 258 0.13 -1.20 12.47
CA GLY A 258 1.06 -2.08 11.76
C GLY A 258 0.69 -2.36 10.29
N TRP A 259 -0.48 -1.91 9.84
CA TRP A 259 -0.86 -1.92 8.42
C TRP A 259 -0.41 -0.65 7.69
N GLU A 260 0.04 0.36 8.42
CA GLU A 260 0.70 1.53 7.87
C GLU A 260 2.02 1.13 7.21
N ARG A 261 2.07 1.24 5.88
CA ARG A 261 3.30 1.14 5.10
C ARG A 261 3.51 2.43 4.36
N PHE A 262 4.68 3.02 4.57
CA PHE A 262 5.14 4.16 3.80
C PHE A 262 5.13 3.83 2.31
N SER A 263 4.50 4.69 1.53
CA SER A 263 4.26 4.49 0.11
C SER A 263 4.42 5.80 -0.67
N LEU A 264 4.45 5.69 -2.00
CA LEU A 264 4.38 6.86 -2.88
C LEU A 264 3.14 7.72 -2.60
N TYR A 265 2.03 7.12 -2.15
CA TYR A 265 0.78 7.83 -1.87
C TYR A 265 0.80 8.67 -0.59
N ASP A 266 1.80 8.48 0.27
CA ASP A 266 2.04 9.34 1.45
C ASP A 266 2.77 10.64 1.07
N LEU A 267 3.33 10.69 -0.14
CA LEU A 267 3.86 11.90 -0.75
C LEU A 267 2.72 12.62 -1.49
N PRO A 268 2.53 13.94 -1.30
CA PRO A 268 1.51 14.69 -2.04
C PRO A 268 1.77 14.60 -3.54
N GLY A 269 0.80 14.09 -4.32
CA GLY A 269 0.99 13.87 -5.76
C GLY A 269 2.13 12.91 -6.10
N GLY A 270 2.48 12.01 -5.17
CA GLY A 270 3.67 11.17 -5.27
C GLY A 270 3.64 10.22 -6.47
N GLU A 271 4.76 10.17 -7.19
CA GLU A 271 4.98 9.30 -8.34
C GLU A 271 6.39 8.69 -8.28
N GLY A 272 6.54 7.42 -8.67
CA GLY A 272 7.82 6.73 -8.78
C GLY A 272 8.07 6.30 -10.22
N LYS A 273 9.22 6.70 -10.78
CA LYS A 273 9.65 6.42 -12.16
C LYS A 273 10.95 5.63 -12.18
N LEU A 274 10.94 4.52 -12.90
CA LEU A 274 12.07 3.64 -13.15
C LEU A 274 12.40 3.63 -14.64
N THR A 275 13.65 4.00 -14.94
CA THR A 275 14.23 3.89 -16.28
C THR A 275 15.40 2.91 -16.23
N ILE A 276 15.34 1.89 -17.09
CA ILE A 276 16.41 0.91 -17.29
C ILE A 276 16.77 0.94 -18.77
N GLU A 277 18.03 1.20 -19.09
CA GLU A 277 18.49 1.20 -20.47
C GLU A 277 19.84 0.51 -20.59
N ASN A 278 20.11 -0.06 -21.77
CA ASN A 278 21.42 -0.59 -22.08
C ASN A 278 22.42 0.57 -22.16
N TYR A 279 23.50 0.49 -21.39
CA TYR A 279 24.57 1.50 -21.36
C TYR A 279 25.80 1.03 -22.14
N HIS A 280 26.17 -0.23 -21.96
CA HIS A 280 27.24 -0.92 -22.67
C HIS A 280 26.94 -2.43 -22.69
N ASP A 281 27.68 -3.21 -23.47
CA ASP A 281 27.65 -4.67 -23.40
C ASP A 281 27.84 -5.15 -21.95
N GLY A 282 26.89 -5.95 -21.46
CA GLY A 282 26.87 -6.46 -20.09
C GLY A 282 26.62 -5.40 -19.00
N ILE A 283 26.25 -4.16 -19.35
CA ILE A 283 25.98 -3.07 -18.39
C ILE A 283 24.69 -2.33 -18.73
N LYS A 284 23.81 -2.20 -17.73
CA LYS A 284 22.59 -1.41 -17.80
C LYS A 284 22.71 -0.18 -16.91
N LYS A 285 22.19 0.96 -17.36
CA LYS A 285 22.00 2.14 -16.51
C LYS A 285 20.60 2.08 -15.91
N VAL A 286 20.52 2.20 -14.59
CA VAL A 286 19.28 2.24 -13.83
C VAL A 286 19.13 3.63 -13.25
N GLN A 287 17.98 4.25 -13.51
CA GLN A 287 17.60 5.54 -12.93
C GLN A 287 16.27 5.38 -12.21
N ILE A 288 16.26 5.75 -10.94
CA ILE A 288 15.08 5.71 -10.07
C ILE A 288 14.79 7.15 -9.67
N GLU A 289 13.56 7.59 -9.85
CA GLU A 289 13.14 8.93 -9.48
C GLU A 289 11.82 8.87 -8.71
N VAL A 290 11.81 9.45 -7.51
CA VAL A 290 10.58 9.69 -6.74
C VAL A 290 10.25 11.17 -6.83
N ILE A 291 9.05 11.49 -7.28
CA ILE A 291 8.53 12.84 -7.51
C ILE A 291 7.39 13.10 -6.54
N TRP A 292 7.28 14.32 -6.02
CA TRP A 292 6.14 14.78 -5.24
C TRP A 292 5.94 16.28 -5.31
N GLU A 293 4.81 16.77 -4.81
CA GLU A 293 4.47 18.18 -4.75
C GLU A 293 4.69 18.77 -3.34
N GLU A 294 5.39 19.90 -3.26
CA GLU A 294 5.57 20.70 -2.05
C GLU A 294 5.24 22.16 -2.39
N GLU A 295 4.17 22.70 -1.78
CA GLU A 295 3.73 24.09 -1.96
C GLU A 295 3.48 24.48 -3.44
N GLY A 296 2.84 23.60 -4.21
CA GLY A 296 2.58 23.84 -5.64
C GLY A 296 3.80 23.65 -6.54
N LYS A 297 4.92 23.15 -6.01
CA LYS A 297 6.16 22.92 -6.77
C LYS A 297 6.53 21.45 -6.74
N GLU A 298 6.91 20.94 -7.88
CA GLU A 298 7.49 19.62 -8.01
C GLU A 298 8.84 19.55 -7.27
N LYS A 299 9.06 18.43 -6.59
CA LYS A 299 10.29 18.01 -5.94
C LYS A 299 10.58 16.59 -6.39
N SER A 300 11.85 16.24 -6.50
CA SER A 300 12.24 14.86 -6.75
C SER A 300 13.53 14.47 -6.02
N VAL A 301 13.65 13.17 -5.78
CA VAL A 301 14.91 12.50 -5.44
C VAL A 301 15.21 11.54 -6.59
N LYS A 302 16.38 11.70 -7.20
CA LYS A 302 16.83 10.88 -8.31
C LYS A 302 18.10 10.13 -7.94
N PHE A 303 18.05 8.81 -8.10
CA PHE A 303 19.19 7.92 -7.98
C PHE A 303 19.57 7.38 -9.35
N THR A 304 20.86 7.27 -9.65
CA THR A 304 21.35 6.70 -10.92
C THR A 304 22.54 5.81 -10.63
N THR A 305 22.52 4.60 -11.17
CA THR A 305 23.60 3.62 -11.02
C THR A 305 23.76 2.80 -12.28
N LEU A 306 24.86 2.04 -12.36
CA LEU A 306 25.09 1.04 -13.40
C LEU A 306 24.95 -0.33 -12.77
N VAL A 307 24.29 -1.27 -13.44
CA VAL A 307 24.21 -2.69 -13.05
C VAL A 307 24.94 -3.50 -14.10
N SER A 308 25.84 -4.39 -13.66
CA SER A 308 26.62 -5.25 -14.55
C SER A 308 26.14 -6.71 -14.48
N GLU A 309 26.29 -7.45 -15.58
CA GLU A 309 26.02 -8.88 -15.66
C GLU A 309 26.86 -9.72 -14.69
N TYR A 310 28.03 -9.21 -14.28
CA TYR A 310 28.99 -9.90 -13.42
C TYR A 310 28.96 -9.41 -11.95
N GLY A 311 27.98 -8.58 -11.55
CA GLY A 311 27.94 -7.90 -10.24
C GLY A 311 28.65 -6.53 -10.24
N LEU A 312 28.35 -5.67 -9.25
CA LEU A 312 28.74 -4.25 -9.28
C LEU A 312 30.23 -3.98 -8.99
N ASN A 313 30.85 -3.14 -9.83
CA ASN A 313 31.97 -2.28 -9.45
C ASN A 313 31.40 -0.96 -8.91
N TYR A 314 32.00 -0.48 -7.81
CA TYR A 314 31.68 0.77 -7.11
C TYR A 314 31.87 2.02 -7.97
#